data_AF-T0XWH4-F1
#
_entry.id   AF-T0XWH4-F1
#
_cell.length_a   1.000
_cell.length_b   1.000
_cell.length_c   1.000
_cell.angle_alpha   90.00
_cell.angle_beta   90.00
_cell.angle_gamma   90.00
#
_symmetry.space_group_name_H-M   'P 1'
#
loop_
_entity.id
_entity.type
_entity.pdbx_description
1 polymer ?
#
loop_
_entity_poly.entity_id
_entity_poly.type
_entity_poly.pdbx_seq_one_letter_code
_entity_poly.pdbx_strand_id
1 'polypeptide(L)'
;ECSTPRGSEHLVTDDAPAYTDDLAQWHQLCQVHFLRHVRSLLTDERGLMTIPEREAVLRELGGVLGHLRASVEKHRVDGDRVAITYRIETTLRRLGELGTELERRGLRQTARYVRERSRATVVFAEVAGHGGWMPATSNGVERMMGTIADRCKRKWAHWNGGLENLLRLLLVRKTRPAAYAWATRRYLRGGSMAEWSLLNGPLVNKS
;
A
#
# COMPACT_ATOMS: atom_id res chain seq x y z
N GLU A 1 2.88 24.72 11.42
CA GLU A 1 3.48 24.42 10.10
C GLU A 1 3.84 22.95 10.08
N CYS A 2 3.26 22.18 9.16
CA CYS A 2 3.54 20.75 9.03
C CYS A 2 4.81 20.63 8.19
N SER A 3 5.95 20.37 8.84
CA SER A 3 7.19 20.08 8.14
C SER A 3 7.00 18.78 7.34
N THR A 4 7.00 18.88 6.02
CA THR A 4 7.15 17.72 5.15
C THR A 4 8.46 17.03 5.53
N PRO A 5 8.44 15.72 5.84
CA PRO A 5 9.67 15.01 6.19
C PRO A 5 10.50 14.89 4.91
N ARG A 6 11.43 15.84 4.70
CA ARG A 6 12.48 15.68 3.69
C ARG A 6 13.32 14.46 4.11
N GLY A 7 13.45 13.48 3.22
CA GLY A 7 14.44 12.40 3.38
C GLY A 7 13.91 11.05 3.88
N SER A 8 12.69 10.65 3.52
CA SER A 8 12.28 9.24 3.67
C SER A 8 12.93 8.37 2.59
N GLU A 9 13.52 7.23 2.95
CA GLU A 9 14.09 6.28 1.98
C GLU A 9 12.99 5.66 1.08
N HIS A 10 11.82 5.41 1.68
CA HIS A 10 10.68 4.76 1.03
C HIS A 10 9.38 5.51 1.33
N LEU A 11 8.57 5.78 0.30
CA LEU A 11 7.29 6.48 0.41
C LEU A 11 6.20 5.78 -0.43
N VAL A 12 5.01 5.57 0.14
CA VAL A 12 3.83 5.04 -0.58
C VAL A 12 2.69 6.05 -0.53
N THR A 13 2.15 6.46 -1.67
CA THR A 13 1.13 7.53 -1.76
C THR A 13 -0.09 7.15 -2.59
N ASP A 14 -1.13 7.96 -2.50
CA ASP A 14 -2.41 7.83 -3.18
C ASP A 14 -2.50 8.62 -4.50
N ASP A 15 -1.36 8.95 -5.11
CA ASP A 15 -1.24 9.76 -6.33
C ASP A 15 -1.54 11.26 -6.15
N ALA A 16 -1.65 11.75 -4.92
CA ALA A 16 -1.95 13.16 -4.70
C ALA A 16 -0.80 14.06 -5.22
N PRO A 17 -1.09 15.16 -5.94
CA PRO A 17 -0.07 16.02 -6.58
C PRO A 17 0.93 16.65 -5.61
N ALA A 18 0.56 16.73 -4.32
CA ALA A 18 1.41 17.26 -3.26
C ALA A 18 2.58 16.33 -2.90
N TYR A 19 2.59 15.09 -3.40
CA TYR A 19 3.65 14.12 -3.17
C TYR A 19 4.43 13.83 -4.45
N THR A 20 5.47 14.63 -4.66
CA THR A 20 6.39 14.53 -5.81
C THR A 20 7.48 13.49 -5.55
N ASP A 21 8.09 12.99 -6.63
CA ASP A 21 9.10 11.92 -6.59
C ASP A 21 10.40 12.32 -5.85
N ASP A 22 10.57 13.59 -5.52
CA ASP A 22 11.72 14.13 -4.76
C ASP A 22 11.56 14.00 -3.23
N LEU A 23 10.39 13.57 -2.75
CA LEU A 23 10.16 13.35 -1.32
C LEU A 23 10.82 12.09 -0.77
N ALA A 24 11.17 11.14 -1.64
CA ALA A 24 11.81 9.89 -1.26
C ALA A 24 12.68 9.30 -2.37
N GLN A 25 13.67 8.49 -2.00
CA GLN A 25 14.47 7.75 -2.96
C GLN A 25 13.63 6.72 -3.73
N TRP A 26 12.73 6.04 -3.03
CA TRP A 26 11.80 5.07 -3.61
C TRP A 26 10.36 5.52 -3.37
N HIS A 27 9.67 5.91 -4.44
CA HIS A 27 8.29 6.37 -4.38
C HIS A 27 7.34 5.38 -5.09
N GLN A 28 6.53 4.69 -4.30
CA GLN A 28 5.53 3.75 -4.77
C GLN A 28 4.17 4.42 -4.86
N LEU A 29 3.56 4.37 -6.04
CA LEU A 29 2.15 4.66 -6.21
C LEU A 29 1.32 3.48 -5.67
N CYS A 30 0.46 3.73 -4.68
CA CYS A 30 -0.41 2.71 -4.11
C CYS A 30 -1.28 2.07 -5.20
N GLN A 31 -1.13 0.76 -5.40
CA GLN A 31 -1.83 0.04 -6.48
C GLN A 31 -3.36 0.09 -6.34
N VAL A 32 -3.89 0.26 -5.12
CA VAL A 32 -5.33 0.46 -4.90
C VAL A 32 -5.79 1.84 -5.39
N HIS A 33 -4.97 2.88 -5.18
CA HIS A 33 -5.28 4.23 -5.65
C HIS A 33 -5.16 4.35 -7.16
N PHE A 34 -4.13 3.74 -7.73
CA PHE A 34 -4.00 3.61 -9.17
C PHE A 34 -5.29 3.05 -9.81
N LEU A 35 -5.80 1.92 -9.31
CA LEU A 35 -7.04 1.32 -9.82
C LEU A 35 -8.29 2.18 -9.55
N ARG A 36 -8.34 2.88 -8.41
CA ARG A 36 -9.44 3.81 -8.10
C ARG A 36 -9.42 5.01 -9.04
N HIS A 37 -8.25 5.53 -9.38
CA HIS A 37 -8.09 6.64 -10.32
C HIS A 37 -8.49 6.20 -11.73
N VAL A 38 -8.00 5.04 -12.19
CA VAL A 38 -8.44 4.44 -13.47
C VAL A 38 -9.97 4.29 -13.52
N ARG A 39 -10.59 3.81 -12.44
CA ARG A 39 -12.06 3.72 -12.36
C ARG A 39 -12.74 5.09 -12.53
N SER A 40 -12.18 6.14 -11.94
CA SER A 40 -12.69 7.51 -12.10
C SER A 40 -12.60 7.94 -13.56
N LEU A 41 -11.42 7.81 -14.19
CA LEU A 41 -11.22 8.20 -15.59
C LEU A 41 -12.14 7.45 -16.55
N LEU A 42 -12.29 6.13 -16.37
CA LEU A 42 -13.26 5.32 -17.13
C LEU A 42 -14.71 5.77 -16.91
N THR A 43 -15.01 6.36 -15.76
CA THR A 43 -16.33 6.92 -15.44
C THR A 43 -16.52 8.33 -15.99
N ASP A 44 -15.44 9.09 -16.20
CA ASP A 44 -15.48 10.44 -16.78
C ASP A 44 -15.52 10.37 -18.32
N GLU A 45 -14.92 9.34 -18.91
CA GLU A 45 -15.01 8.98 -20.34
C GLU A 45 -16.35 8.28 -20.66
N ARG A 46 -17.47 8.85 -20.17
CA ARG A 46 -18.83 8.28 -20.28
C ARG A 46 -19.22 8.04 -21.73
N GLY A 47 -19.89 6.91 -21.95
CA GLY A 47 -20.44 6.53 -23.25
C GLY A 47 -19.49 5.69 -24.12
N LEU A 48 -18.20 5.61 -23.78
CA LEU A 48 -17.24 4.75 -24.50
C LEU A 48 -17.23 3.30 -24.02
N MET A 49 -17.72 3.03 -22.80
CA MET A 49 -17.80 1.70 -22.21
C MET A 49 -19.02 1.53 -21.32
N THR A 50 -19.57 0.31 -21.29
CA THR A 50 -20.58 -0.13 -20.33
C THR A 50 -19.98 -0.42 -18.95
N ILE A 51 -20.82 -0.51 -17.90
CA ILE A 51 -20.34 -0.88 -16.55
C ILE A 51 -19.57 -2.22 -16.56
N PRO A 52 -20.06 -3.31 -17.18
CA PRO A 52 -19.35 -4.59 -17.20
C PRO A 52 -17.98 -4.52 -17.88
N GLU A 53 -17.86 -3.74 -18.95
CA GLU A 53 -16.58 -3.56 -19.65
C GLU A 53 -15.58 -2.77 -18.78
N ARG A 54 -16.03 -1.73 -18.08
CA ARG A 54 -15.18 -1.00 -17.12
C ARG A 54 -14.68 -1.92 -16.01
N GLU A 55 -15.55 -2.78 -15.47
CA GLU A 55 -15.14 -3.77 -14.48
C GLU A 55 -14.17 -4.81 -15.05
N ALA A 56 -14.30 -5.20 -16.32
CA ALA A 56 -13.37 -6.11 -16.97
C ALA A 56 -11.95 -5.51 -17.05
N VAL A 57 -11.84 -4.24 -17.48
CA VAL A 57 -10.56 -3.51 -17.51
C VAL A 57 -9.94 -3.44 -16.11
N LEU A 58 -10.73 -3.09 -15.09
CA LEU A 58 -10.24 -2.98 -13.71
C LEU A 58 -9.81 -4.33 -13.12
N ARG A 59 -10.55 -5.41 -13.42
CA ARG A 59 -10.17 -6.77 -13.03
C ARG A 59 -8.85 -7.18 -13.68
N GLU A 60 -8.66 -6.84 -14.94
CA GLU A 60 -7.45 -7.20 -15.67
C GLU A 60 -6.22 -6.45 -15.15
N LEU A 61 -6.28 -5.13 -15.03
CA LEU A 61 -5.23 -4.32 -14.41
C LEU A 61 -4.93 -4.80 -12.97
N GLY A 62 -5.99 -5.04 -12.18
CA GLY A 62 -5.87 -5.53 -10.82
C GLY A 62 -5.26 -6.92 -10.73
N GLY A 63 -5.56 -7.80 -11.69
CA GLY A 63 -4.99 -9.13 -11.82
C GLY A 63 -3.50 -9.08 -12.12
N VAL A 64 -3.07 -8.26 -13.09
CA VAL A 64 -1.66 -8.04 -13.42
C VAL A 64 -0.85 -7.59 -12.20
N LEU A 65 -1.35 -6.57 -11.48
CA LEU A 65 -0.70 -6.07 -10.27
C LEU A 65 -0.76 -7.09 -9.12
N GLY A 66 -1.85 -7.85 -9.02
CA GLY A 66 -2.00 -8.93 -8.03
C GLY A 66 -1.00 -10.07 -8.22
N HIS A 67 -0.78 -10.48 -9.47
CA HIS A 67 0.23 -11.47 -9.80
C HIS A 67 1.64 -10.98 -9.47
N LEU A 68 1.97 -9.72 -9.75
CA LEU A 68 3.26 -9.15 -9.34
C LEU A 68 3.44 -9.22 -7.83
N ARG A 69 2.45 -8.77 -7.03
CA ARG A 69 2.53 -8.83 -5.56
C ARG A 69 2.78 -10.26 -5.05
N ALA A 70 2.02 -11.23 -5.55
CA ALA A 70 2.16 -12.62 -5.15
C ALA A 70 3.53 -13.19 -5.55
N SER A 71 4.01 -12.86 -6.75
CA SER A 71 5.31 -13.31 -7.24
C SER A 71 6.46 -12.71 -6.43
N VAL A 72 6.41 -11.41 -6.11
CA VAL A 72 7.42 -10.73 -5.30
C VAL A 72 7.47 -11.33 -3.90
N GLU A 73 6.31 -11.56 -3.26
CA GLU A 73 6.30 -12.16 -1.92
C GLU A 73 6.99 -13.53 -1.91
N LYS A 74 6.70 -14.36 -2.92
CA LYS A 74 7.34 -15.67 -3.09
C LYS A 74 8.86 -15.54 -3.30
N HIS A 75 9.27 -14.83 -4.35
CA HIS A 75 10.68 -14.79 -4.76
C HIS A 75 11.57 -14.00 -3.78
N ARG A 76 11.00 -13.06 -3.00
CA ARG A 76 11.72 -12.39 -1.92
C ARG A 76 12.11 -13.37 -0.82
N VAL A 77 11.24 -14.33 -0.48
CA VAL A 77 11.55 -15.39 0.50
C VAL A 77 12.63 -16.33 -0.05
N ASP A 78 12.54 -16.67 -1.34
CA ASP A 78 13.50 -17.55 -2.02
C ASP A 78 14.84 -16.87 -2.36
N GLY A 79 14.94 -15.54 -2.21
CA GLY A 79 16.11 -14.75 -2.60
C GLY A 79 16.32 -14.63 -4.11
N ASP A 80 15.33 -15.01 -4.92
CA ASP A 80 15.40 -15.06 -6.39
C ASP A 80 15.16 -13.68 -7.01
N ARG A 81 16.21 -12.86 -7.02
CA ARG A 81 16.18 -11.49 -7.56
C ARG A 81 15.97 -11.46 -9.08
N VAL A 82 16.46 -12.46 -9.81
CA VAL A 82 16.32 -12.55 -11.27
C VAL A 82 14.84 -12.74 -11.63
N ALA A 83 14.14 -13.62 -10.91
CA ALA A 83 12.70 -13.77 -11.11
C ALA A 83 11.92 -12.49 -10.78
N ILE A 84 12.31 -11.72 -9.76
CA ILE A 84 11.68 -10.43 -9.45
C ILE A 84 11.84 -9.46 -10.62
N THR A 85 13.05 -9.29 -11.16
CA THR A 85 13.31 -8.42 -12.32
C THR A 85 12.49 -8.83 -13.53
N TYR A 86 12.48 -10.12 -13.88
CA TYR A 86 11.67 -10.63 -14.98
C TYR A 86 10.16 -10.36 -14.79
N ARG A 87 9.68 -10.44 -13.55
CA ARG A 87 8.27 -10.15 -13.22
C ARG A 87 7.94 -8.68 -13.35
N ILE A 88 8.84 -7.79 -12.95
CA ILE A 88 8.69 -6.34 -13.15
C ILE A 88 8.54 -6.03 -14.65
N GLU A 89 9.46 -6.52 -15.47
CA GLU A 89 9.45 -6.29 -16.92
C GLU A 89 8.17 -6.81 -17.57
N THR A 90 7.78 -8.04 -17.23
CA THR A 90 6.56 -8.66 -17.75
C THR A 90 5.30 -7.87 -17.33
N THR A 91 5.26 -7.40 -16.09
CA THR A 91 4.16 -6.56 -15.58
C THR A 91 4.09 -5.22 -16.32
N LEU A 92 5.22 -4.52 -16.46
CA LEU A 92 5.26 -3.24 -17.18
C LEU A 92 4.86 -3.37 -18.64
N ARG A 93 5.34 -4.42 -19.32
CA ARG A 93 4.91 -4.73 -20.69
C ARG A 93 3.40 -4.93 -20.76
N ARG A 94 2.82 -5.73 -19.84
CA ARG A 94 1.38 -5.98 -19.86
C ARG A 94 0.56 -4.73 -19.57
N LEU A 95 0.98 -3.89 -18.63
CA LEU A 95 0.31 -2.61 -18.36
C LEU A 95 0.39 -1.66 -19.57
N GLY A 96 1.53 -1.63 -20.28
CA GLY A 96 1.70 -0.87 -21.52
C GLY A 96 0.80 -1.35 -22.65
N GLU A 97 0.65 -2.67 -22.81
CA GLU A 97 -0.30 -3.28 -23.77
C GLU A 97 -1.74 -2.88 -23.45
N LEU A 98 -2.15 -2.94 -22.18
CA LEU A 98 -3.48 -2.51 -21.74
C LEU A 98 -3.70 -1.02 -22.00
N GLY A 99 -2.70 -0.17 -21.73
CA GLY A 99 -2.75 1.24 -22.11
C GLY A 99 -2.92 1.43 -23.62
N THR A 100 -2.27 0.60 -24.45
CA THR A 100 -2.41 0.62 -25.92
C THR A 100 -3.82 0.22 -26.37
N GLU A 101 -4.39 -0.81 -25.76
CA GLU A 101 -5.75 -1.22 -26.02
C GLU A 101 -6.76 -0.13 -25.66
N LEU A 102 -6.63 0.49 -24.48
CA LEU A 102 -7.51 1.57 -24.04
C LEU A 102 -7.48 2.76 -25.01
N GLU A 103 -6.30 3.14 -25.50
CA GLU A 103 -6.17 4.23 -26.48
C GLU A 103 -6.90 3.91 -27.80
N ARG A 104 -6.77 2.67 -28.30
CA ARG A 104 -7.49 2.22 -29.51
C ARG A 104 -9.01 2.29 -29.35
N ARG A 105 -9.50 2.16 -28.12
CA ARG A 105 -10.93 2.29 -27.77
C ARG A 105 -11.35 3.75 -27.54
N GLY A 106 -10.47 4.72 -27.76
CA GLY A 106 -10.74 6.15 -27.60
C GLY A 106 -10.61 6.67 -26.16
N LEU A 107 -10.21 5.82 -25.21
CA LEU A 107 -10.07 6.14 -23.78
C LEU A 107 -8.72 6.83 -23.52
N ARG A 108 -8.52 7.99 -24.15
CA ARG A 108 -7.23 8.68 -24.21
C ARG A 108 -6.69 9.06 -22.83
N GLN A 109 -7.57 9.53 -21.93
CA GLN A 109 -7.13 9.97 -20.60
C GLN A 109 -6.74 8.77 -19.74
N THR A 110 -7.57 7.72 -19.76
CA THR A 110 -7.27 6.48 -19.04
C THR A 110 -6.00 5.82 -19.57
N ALA A 111 -5.85 5.72 -20.90
CA ALA A 111 -4.67 5.15 -21.54
C ALA A 111 -3.38 5.87 -21.16
N ARG A 112 -3.39 7.22 -21.23
CA ARG A 112 -2.26 8.07 -20.83
C ARG A 112 -1.88 7.81 -19.37
N TYR A 113 -2.87 7.88 -18.47
CA TYR A 113 -2.64 7.65 -17.04
C TYR A 113 -2.03 6.28 -16.74
N VAL A 114 -2.56 5.22 -17.35
CA VAL A 114 -2.03 3.86 -17.19
C VAL A 114 -0.56 3.82 -17.62
N ARG A 115 -0.21 4.35 -18.80
CA ARG A 115 1.18 4.31 -19.30
C ARG A 115 2.14 5.11 -18.42
N GLU A 116 1.78 6.34 -18.09
CA GLU A 116 2.63 7.27 -17.35
C GLU A 116 2.87 6.80 -15.91
N ARG A 117 1.84 6.25 -15.25
CA ARG A 117 1.93 5.87 -13.84
C ARG A 117 2.31 4.41 -13.61
N SER A 118 2.32 3.54 -14.63
CA SER A 118 2.63 2.12 -14.50
C SER A 118 3.93 1.84 -13.75
N ARG A 119 5.01 2.58 -14.06
CA ARG A 119 6.30 2.37 -13.41
C ARG A 119 6.27 2.69 -11.92
N ALA A 120 5.56 3.75 -11.51
CA ALA A 120 5.38 4.08 -10.10
C ALA A 120 4.62 2.98 -9.32
N THR A 121 3.84 2.13 -10.01
CA THR A 121 3.10 1.03 -9.35
C THR A 121 3.94 -0.22 -9.04
N VAL A 122 5.18 -0.31 -9.55
CA VAL A 122 6.03 -1.50 -9.39
C VAL A 122 7.29 -1.26 -8.55
N VAL A 123 7.48 -0.06 -8.00
CA VAL A 123 8.67 0.32 -7.21
C VAL A 123 8.91 -0.58 -6.01
N PHE A 124 7.85 -1.07 -5.35
CA PHE A 124 7.97 -2.03 -4.24
C PHE A 124 8.68 -3.32 -4.66
N ALA A 125 8.54 -3.73 -5.93
CA ALA A 125 9.19 -4.89 -6.50
C ALA A 125 10.65 -4.57 -6.85
N GLU A 126 10.94 -3.36 -7.36
CA GLU A 126 12.32 -2.90 -7.60
C GLU A 126 13.11 -2.91 -6.28
N VAL A 127 12.52 -2.37 -5.20
CA VAL A 127 13.09 -2.41 -3.83
C VAL A 127 13.34 -3.86 -3.38
N ALA A 128 12.39 -4.78 -3.62
CA ALA A 128 12.57 -6.18 -3.29
C ALA A 128 13.70 -6.85 -4.10
N GLY A 129 13.88 -6.47 -5.36
CA GLY A 129 15.01 -6.90 -6.21
C GLY A 129 16.37 -6.45 -5.67
N HIS A 130 16.41 -5.31 -4.96
CA HIS A 130 17.58 -4.84 -4.23
C HIS A 130 17.75 -5.47 -2.83
N GLY A 131 16.84 -6.36 -2.41
CA GLY A 131 16.86 -7.00 -1.10
C GLY A 131 16.17 -6.19 0.01
N GLY A 132 15.51 -5.08 -0.33
CA GLY A 132 14.71 -4.29 0.60
C GLY A 132 13.29 -4.82 0.79
N TRP A 133 12.50 -4.09 1.55
CA TRP A 133 11.07 -4.33 1.71
C TRP A 133 10.29 -3.01 1.69
N MET A 134 9.23 -2.98 0.89
CA MET A 134 8.31 -1.86 0.78
C MET A 134 6.90 -2.39 0.49
N PRO A 135 5.84 -1.83 1.08
CA PRO A 135 4.49 -2.27 0.77
C PRO A 135 4.00 -1.71 -0.58
N ALA A 136 3.32 -2.54 -1.37
CA ALA A 136 2.70 -2.12 -2.63
C ALA A 136 1.46 -1.21 -2.45
N THR A 137 0.93 -1.11 -1.22
CA THR A 137 -0.32 -0.38 -0.94
C THR A 137 -0.32 0.31 0.42
N SER A 138 -0.87 1.53 0.47
CA SER A 138 -1.22 2.29 1.68
C SER A 138 -2.60 1.93 2.27
N ASN A 139 -3.39 1.07 1.60
CA ASN A 139 -4.79 0.77 1.98
C ASN A 139 -4.96 0.22 3.41
N GLY A 140 -3.92 -0.40 3.98
CA GLY A 140 -3.92 -0.79 5.40
C GLY A 140 -3.99 0.41 6.35
N VAL A 141 -3.21 1.45 6.03
CA VAL A 141 -3.16 2.72 6.77
C VAL A 141 -4.46 3.48 6.58
N GLU A 142 -4.98 3.59 5.36
CA GLU A 142 -6.24 4.29 5.10
C GLU A 142 -7.44 3.66 5.79
N ARG A 143 -7.57 2.32 5.78
CA ARG A 143 -8.66 1.66 6.52
C ARG A 143 -8.59 1.93 8.02
N MET A 144 -7.38 2.02 8.56
CA MET A 144 -7.16 2.40 9.95
C MET A 144 -7.57 3.86 10.18
N MET A 145 -7.10 4.78 9.33
CA MET A 145 -7.48 6.20 9.38
C MET A 145 -8.99 6.40 9.24
N GLY A 146 -9.66 5.68 8.34
CA GLY A 146 -11.11 5.70 8.18
C GLY A 146 -11.84 5.22 9.43
N THR A 147 -11.35 4.16 10.08
CA THR A 147 -11.91 3.68 11.37
C THR A 147 -11.81 4.74 12.46
N ILE A 148 -10.71 5.50 12.48
CA ILE A 148 -10.50 6.58 13.44
C ILE A 148 -11.42 7.76 13.12
N ALA A 149 -11.45 8.21 11.86
CA ALA A 149 -12.29 9.31 11.41
C ALA A 149 -13.78 9.04 11.69
N ASP A 150 -14.25 7.82 11.41
CA ASP A 150 -15.60 7.38 11.72
C ASP A 150 -15.93 7.47 13.20
N ARG A 151 -15.00 7.08 14.08
CA ARG A 151 -15.18 7.18 15.52
C ARG A 151 -15.21 8.63 15.98
N CYS A 152 -14.39 9.49 15.39
CA CYS A 152 -14.39 10.92 15.69
C CYS A 152 -15.72 11.55 15.31
N LYS A 153 -16.20 11.28 14.09
CA LYS A 153 -17.48 11.76 13.56
C LYS A 153 -18.67 11.28 14.40
N ARG A 154 -18.71 9.98 14.72
CA ARG A 154 -19.82 9.37 15.49
C ARG A 154 -19.91 9.85 16.93
N LYS A 155 -18.80 10.25 17.55
CA LYS A 155 -18.76 10.66 18.96
C LYS A 155 -18.61 12.17 19.17
N TRP A 156 -18.66 12.98 18.12
CA TRP A 156 -18.30 14.41 18.18
C TRP A 156 -16.96 14.62 18.91
N ALA A 157 -16.04 13.68 18.75
CA ALA A 157 -14.82 13.66 19.53
C ALA A 157 -13.85 14.68 18.97
N HIS A 158 -13.49 15.68 19.78
CA HIS A 158 -12.39 16.58 19.49
C HIS A 158 -11.05 15.84 19.64
N TRP A 159 -10.05 16.25 18.84
CA TRP A 159 -8.70 15.73 18.98
C TRP A 159 -8.18 16.02 20.39
N ASN A 160 -7.94 14.97 21.18
CA ASN A 160 -7.43 15.05 22.55
C ASN A 160 -6.52 13.85 22.85
N GLY A 161 -5.85 13.85 24.01
CA GLY A 161 -4.94 12.78 24.40
C GLY A 161 -5.59 11.38 24.48
N GLY A 162 -6.90 11.30 24.73
CA GLY A 162 -7.64 10.03 24.72
C GLY A 162 -7.80 9.46 23.31
N LEU A 163 -8.12 10.30 22.32
CA LEU A 163 -8.18 9.89 20.91
C LEU A 163 -6.79 9.53 20.38
N GLU A 164 -5.77 10.30 20.74
CA GLU A 164 -4.37 10.04 20.39
C GLU A 164 -3.90 8.67 20.92
N ASN A 165 -4.24 8.34 22.17
CA ASN A 165 -3.93 7.05 22.77
C ASN A 165 -4.70 5.90 22.11
N LEU A 166 -5.97 6.11 21.73
CA LEU A 166 -6.73 5.14 20.94
C LEU A 166 -6.09 4.89 19.57
N LEU A 167 -5.64 5.95 18.91
CA LEU A 167 -4.90 5.92 17.65
C LEU A 167 -3.61 5.10 17.80
N ARG A 168 -2.82 5.38 18.83
CA ARG A 168 -1.61 4.61 19.17
C ARG A 168 -1.93 3.13 19.38
N LEU A 169 -2.98 2.81 20.13
CA LEU A 169 -3.40 1.42 20.35
C LEU A 169 -3.83 0.72 19.05
N LEU A 170 -4.58 1.40 18.18
CA LEU A 170 -4.98 0.88 16.88
C LEU A 170 -3.76 0.68 15.96
N LEU A 171 -2.80 1.60 15.98
CA LEU A 171 -1.53 1.47 15.27
C LEU A 171 -0.74 0.27 15.78
N VAL A 172 -0.56 0.13 17.09
CA VAL A 172 0.16 -1.00 17.69
C VAL A 172 -0.55 -2.32 17.38
N ARG A 173 -1.89 -2.36 17.43
CA ARG A 173 -2.68 -3.53 17.01
C ARG A 173 -2.36 -4.00 15.59
N LYS A 174 -2.12 -3.05 14.68
CA LYS A 174 -1.89 -3.34 13.26
C LYS A 174 -0.43 -3.59 12.93
N THR A 175 0.48 -2.78 13.48
CA THR A 175 1.91 -2.83 13.19
C THR A 175 2.65 -3.88 14.02
N ARG A 176 2.17 -4.15 15.23
CA ARG A 176 2.76 -5.10 16.19
C ARG A 176 1.67 -5.94 16.86
N PRO A 177 0.99 -6.83 16.10
CA PRO A 177 -0.15 -7.59 16.61
C PRO A 177 0.20 -8.45 17.83
N ALA A 178 1.43 -8.98 17.90
CA ALA A 178 1.92 -9.72 19.07
C ALA A 178 2.04 -8.82 20.31
N ALA A 179 2.62 -7.63 20.18
CA ALA A 179 2.72 -6.66 21.28
C ALA A 179 1.35 -6.19 21.76
N TYR A 180 0.41 -5.95 20.83
CA TYR A 180 -0.96 -5.61 21.18
C TYR A 180 -1.70 -6.75 21.89
N ALA A 181 -1.57 -7.99 21.40
CA ALA A 181 -2.18 -9.17 22.00
C ALA A 181 -1.63 -9.44 23.40
N TRP A 182 -0.32 -9.22 23.61
CA TRP A 182 0.30 -9.27 24.92
C TRP A 182 -0.23 -8.17 25.85
N ALA A 183 -0.20 -6.90 25.41
CA ALA A 183 -0.66 -5.78 26.23
C ALA A 183 -2.14 -5.92 26.61
N THR A 184 -2.98 -6.39 25.67
CA THR A 184 -4.38 -6.71 25.92
C THR A 184 -4.52 -7.82 26.96
N ARG A 185 -3.74 -8.90 26.85
CA ARG A 185 -3.77 -10.00 27.83
C ARG A 185 -3.31 -9.54 29.21
N ARG A 186 -2.22 -8.78 29.30
CA ARG A 186 -1.62 -8.25 30.53
C ARG A 186 -2.55 -7.28 31.26
N TYR A 187 -3.04 -6.26 30.57
CA TYR A 187 -3.71 -5.11 31.20
C TYR A 187 -5.24 -5.19 31.17
N LEU A 188 -5.82 -5.86 30.17
CA LEU A 188 -7.28 -5.97 30.03
C LEU A 188 -7.82 -7.35 30.45
N ARG A 189 -6.97 -8.38 30.52
CA ARG A 189 -7.36 -9.74 30.93
C ARG A 189 -6.58 -10.29 32.14
N GLY A 190 -5.69 -9.49 32.76
CA GLY A 190 -4.99 -9.86 33.99
C GLY A 190 -3.81 -10.85 33.87
N GLY A 191 -3.22 -11.04 32.68
CA GLY A 191 -2.12 -12.00 32.46
C GLY A 191 -0.77 -11.60 33.13
N SER A 192 0.06 -12.60 33.48
CA SER A 192 1.33 -12.43 34.23
C SER A 192 2.57 -12.26 33.33
N MET A 193 3.70 -11.80 33.89
CA MET A 193 4.95 -11.49 33.16
C MET A 193 5.74 -12.70 32.64
N ALA A 194 5.46 -13.92 33.10
CA ALA A 194 6.28 -15.10 32.79
C ALA A 194 6.23 -15.51 31.29
N GLU A 195 5.21 -15.08 30.55
CA GLU A 195 5.00 -15.46 29.14
C GLU A 195 5.91 -14.71 28.13
N TRP A 196 6.62 -13.65 28.57
CA TRP A 196 7.38 -12.78 27.65
C TRP A 196 8.69 -13.41 27.14
N SER A 197 9.37 -14.18 27.99
CA SER A 197 10.68 -14.82 27.68
C SER A 197 10.58 -15.95 26.65
N LEU A 198 9.39 -16.51 26.45
CA LEU A 198 9.13 -17.60 25.51
C LEU A 198 8.86 -17.12 24.08
N LEU A 199 8.49 -15.85 23.88
CA LEU A 199 8.11 -15.30 22.56
C LEU A 199 9.21 -14.44 21.91
N ASN A 200 10.17 -13.96 22.69
CA ASN A 200 11.36 -13.29 22.19
C ASN A 200 12.52 -13.83 23.02
N GLY A 201 13.45 -14.56 22.38
CA GLY A 201 14.66 -15.06 23.05
C GLY A 201 15.41 -13.94 23.79
N PRO A 202 16.29 -14.31 24.74
CA PRO A 202 16.80 -13.37 25.72
C PRO A 202 17.51 -12.18 25.04
N LEU A 203 17.07 -10.97 25.39
CA LEU A 203 17.88 -9.78 25.19
C LEU A 203 19.11 -9.93 26.08
N VAL A 204 20.21 -10.36 25.47
CA VAL A 204 21.53 -10.33 26.09
C VAL A 204 21.87 -8.87 26.33
N ASN A 205 21.60 -8.39 27.55
CA ASN A 205 22.23 -7.20 28.07
C ASN A 205 23.71 -7.55 28.29
N LYS A 206 24.58 -7.08 27.40
CA LYS A 206 25.99 -6.89 27.72
C LYS A 206 26.12 -5.61 28.54
N SER A 207 26.40 -5.79 29.82
CA SER A 207 27.15 -4.86 30.67
C SER A 207 28.20 -5.69 31.38
#